data_AF-A0A6J7KW45-F1
#
_entry.id   AF-A0A6J7KW45-F1
#
_cell.length_a   1.000
_cell.length_b   1.000
_cell.length_c   1.000
_cell.angle_alpha   90.00
_cell.angle_beta   90.00
_cell.angle_gamma   90.00
#
_symmetry.space_group_name_H-M   'P 1'
#
loop_
_entity.id
_entity.type
_entity.pdbx_description
1 polymer ?
#
loop_
_entity_poly.entity_id
_entity_poly.type
_entity_poly.pdbx_seq_one_letter_code
_entity_poly.pdbx_strand_id
1 'polypeptide(L)' 'MAASKKALWRALELGLSDACRAGSVDLVSMWGHPDQEEGPRAFAEKRDANWAVPGE' A
#
# COMPACT_ATOMS: atom_id res chain seq x y z
N MET A 1 -3.79 -4.41 -3.23
CA MET A 1 -3.78 -3.14 -3.99
C MET A 1 -4.86 -2.10 -3.58
N ALA A 2 -5.57 -2.24 -2.45
CA ALA A 2 -6.66 -1.32 -2.09
C ALA A 2 -6.17 0.08 -1.69
N ALA A 3 -5.15 0.17 -0.82
CA ALA A 3 -4.62 1.44 -0.31
C ALA A 3 -4.09 2.36 -1.44
N SER A 4 -3.32 1.82 -2.39
CA SER A 4 -2.80 2.60 -3.52
C SER A 4 -3.92 3.17 -4.40
N LYS A 5 -5.00 2.40 -4.64
CA LYS A 5 -6.16 2.89 -5.40
C LYS A 5 -6.85 4.02 -4.65
N LYS A 6 -7.07 3.86 -3.34
CA LYS A 6 -7.66 4.90 -2.49
C LYS A 6 -6.86 6.21 -2.57
N ALA A 7 -5.55 6.14 -2.42
CA ALA A 7 -4.67 7.31 -2.48
C ALA A 7 -4.74 8.01 -3.85
N LEU A 8 -4.69 7.25 -4.95
CA LEU A 8 -4.76 7.80 -6.31
C LEU A 8 -6.10 8.47 -6.61
N TRP A 9 -7.22 7.81 -6.30
CA TRP A 9 -8.55 8.38 -6.52
C TRP A 9 -8.77 9.63 -5.70
N ARG A 10 -8.35 9.62 -4.43
CA ARG A 10 -8.45 10.80 -3.55
C ARG A 10 -7.57 11.95 -4.04
N ALA A 11 -6.40 11.68 -4.62
CA ALA A 11 -5.49 12.70 -5.11
C ALA A 11 -6.07 13.54 -6.27
N LEU A 12 -7.07 13.02 -7.00
CA LEU A 12 -7.75 13.77 -8.05
C LEU A 12 -8.56 14.96 -7.52
N GLU A 13 -8.95 14.91 -6.24
CA GLU A 13 -9.77 15.93 -5.57
C GLU A 13 -8.92 16.89 -4.72
N LEU A 14 -7.59 16.73 -4.71
CA LEU A 14 -6.67 17.45 -3.83
C LEU A 14 -5.53 18.12 -4.61
N GLY A 15 -5.04 19.25 -4.10
CA GLY A 15 -3.78 19.81 -4.54
C GLY A 15 -2.59 18.92 -4.13
N LEU A 16 -1.46 19.01 -4.84
CA LEU A 16 -0.29 18.14 -4.66
C LEU A 16 0.16 17.98 -3.20
N SER A 17 0.27 19.08 -2.46
CA SER A 17 0.76 19.04 -1.07
C SER A 17 -0.18 18.26 -0.15
N ASP A 18 -1.50 18.44 -0.31
CA ASP A 18 -2.50 17.76 0.51
C ASP A 18 -2.66 16.31 0.08
N ALA A 19 -2.54 16.02 -1.22
CA ALA A 19 -2.47 14.66 -1.74
C ALA A 19 -1.25 13.90 -1.16
N CYS A 20 -0.07 14.53 -1.09
CA CYS A 20 1.12 13.92 -0.48
C CYS A 20 0.93 13.64 1.01
N ARG A 21 0.35 14.57 1.78
CA ARG A 21 0.07 14.37 3.21
C ARG A 21 -0.99 13.29 3.44
N ALA A 22 -2.03 13.24 2.61
CA ALA A 22 -3.05 12.20 2.67
C ALA A 22 -2.48 10.82 2.31
N GLY A 23 -1.70 10.75 1.23
CA GLY A 23 -1.08 9.52 0.75
C GLY A 23 -0.04 8.96 1.72
N SER A 24 0.69 9.82 2.45
CA SER A 24 1.62 9.34 3.48
C SER A 24 0.88 8.65 4.63
N VAL A 25 -0.30 9.14 5.03
CA VAL A 25 -1.13 8.45 6.04
C VAL A 25 -1.61 7.09 5.54
N ASP A 26 -2.07 7.02 4.28
CA ASP A 26 -2.49 5.74 3.69
C ASP A 26 -1.30 4.75 3.60
N LEU A 27 -0.09 5.21 3.28
CA LEU A 27 1.12 4.38 3.28
C LEU A 27 1.50 3.89 4.69
N VAL A 28 1.49 4.78 5.67
CA VAL A 28 1.81 4.50 7.08
C VAL A 28 0.83 3.47 7.67
N SER A 29 -0.43 3.47 7.25
CA SER A 29 -1.41 2.48 7.69
C SER A 29 -1.09 1.03 7.28
N MET A 30 -0.15 0.82 6.36
CA MET A 30 0.32 -0.50 5.95
C MET A 30 1.47 -1.04 6.83
N TRP A 31 1.99 -0.28 7.80
CA TRP A 31 3.01 -0.80 8.72
C TRP A 31 2.47 -1.95 9.56
N GLY A 32 3.25 -3.03 9.63
CA GLY A 32 2.86 -4.24 10.35
C GLY A 32 1.90 -5.14 9.60
N HIS A 33 1.47 -4.78 8.38
CA HIS A 33 0.71 -5.68 7.52
C HIS A 33 1.61 -6.84 7.05
N PRO A 34 1.15 -8.10 7.01
CA PRO A 34 1.97 -9.25 6.61
C PRO A 34 2.63 -9.10 5.23
N ASP A 35 1.91 -8.50 4.27
CA ASP A 35 2.44 -8.22 2.93
C ASP A 35 3.66 -7.28 2.91
N GLN A 36 3.92 -6.52 4.00
CA GLN A 36 5.10 -5.67 4.14
C GLN A 36 6.40 -6.49 4.06
N GLU A 37 6.42 -7.69 4.63
CA GLU A 37 7.57 -8.58 4.59
C GLU A 37 7.50 -9.54 3.40
N GLU A 38 6.31 -10.06 3.10
CA GLU A 38 6.14 -11.07 2.07
C GLU A 38 6.48 -10.57 0.66
N GLY A 39 6.09 -9.33 0.32
CA GLY A 39 6.39 -8.76 -0.99
C GLY A 39 7.89 -8.69 -1.29
N PRO A 40 8.70 -8.04 -0.44
CA PRO A 40 10.15 -8.01 -0.59
C PRO A 40 10.79 -9.40 -0.58
N ARG A 41 10.32 -10.31 0.30
CA ARG A 41 10.84 -11.68 0.37
C ARG A 41 10.58 -12.47 -0.91
N ALA A 42 9.35 -12.48 -1.40
CA ALA A 42 8.98 -13.16 -2.65
C ALA A 42 9.77 -12.62 -3.85
N PHE A 43 9.97 -11.30 -3.90
CA PHE A 43 10.82 -10.67 -4.91
C PHE A 43 12.27 -11.15 -4.84
N ALA A 44 12.88 -11.16 -3.64
CA ALA A 44 14.24 -11.62 -3.44
C ALA A 44 14.42 -13.12 -3.78
N GLU A 45 13.43 -13.94 -3.45
CA GLU A 45 13.40 -15.39 -3.71
C GLU A 45 12.97 -15.74 -5.15
N LYS A 46 12.57 -14.75 -5.96
CA LYS A 46 12.09 -14.92 -7.35
C LYS A 46 10.92 -15.90 -7.47
N ARG A 47 10.01 -15.85 -6.51
CA ARG A 47 8.77 -16.63 -6.51
C ARG A 47 7.57 -15.70 -6.51
N ASP A 48 6.40 -16.27 -6.80
CA ASP A 48 5.15 -15.56 -6.58
C ASP A 48 4.94 -15.31 -5.08
N ALA A 49 4.38 -14.14 -4.77
CA ALA A 49 4.05 -13.74 -3.41
C ALA A 49 2.75 -14.38 -2.94
N ASN A 50 2.72 -14.80 -1.69
CA ASN A 50 1.53 -15.30 -1.02
C ASN A 50 0.86 -14.16 -0.22
N TRP A 51 0.10 -13.33 -0.92
CA TRP A 51 -0.56 -12.16 -0.33
C TRP A 51 -1.64 -12.56 0.68
N ALA A 52 -1.75 -11.78 1.76
CA ALA A 52 -2.84 -11.94 2.71
C ALA A 52 -4.20 -11.67 2.05
N VAL A 53 -5.22 -12.44 2.45
CA VAL A 53 -6.58 -12.22 1.96
C VAL A 53 -7.19 -11.01 2.69
N PRO A 54 -8.00 -10.18 2.00
CA PRO A 54 -8.66 -9.06 2.65
C PRO A 54 -9.61 -9.54 3.76
N GLY A 55 -9.40 -9.07 4.99
CA GLY A 55 -10.34 -9.28 6.11
C GLY A 55 -9.94 -10.38 7.11
N GLU A 56 -8.74 -10.96 7.01
CA GLU A 56 -8.08 -11.67 8.11
C GLU A 56 -7.31 -10.73 9.05
#